data_AF-A0A822Y833-F1
#
_entry.id   AF-A0A822Y833-F1
#
_cell.length_a   1.000
_cell.length_b   1.000
_cell.length_c   1.000
_cell.angle_alpha   90.00
_cell.angle_beta   90.00
_cell.angle_gamma   90.00
#
_symmetry.space_group_name_H-M   'P 1'
#
loop_
_entity.id
_entity.type
_entity.pdbx_description
1 polymer ?
#
loop_
_entity_poly.entity_id
_entity_poly.type
_entity_poly.pdbx_seq_one_letter_code
_entity_poly.pdbx_strand_id
1 'polypeptide(L)'
;MGSSGYLIEPGFYLTSLAAIIFIAALVTVGVLFITVLVALAVMLQSCENRNAGVIELRKTIDDFDYCKAFALHVEVNNLELDEFPTICKTYAIWYFREGQYLRDLNLTMLVAESYFRNLAPEDDGLDVILIDIDDMFPSNPHHTHPLLLR
;
A
#
# COMPACT_ATOMS: atom_id res chain seq x y z
N MET A 1 63.37 52.39 13.76
CA MET A 1 62.28 53.32 14.14
C MET A 1 61.74 53.94 12.86
N GLY A 2 60.50 53.80 12.43
CA GLY A 2 59.36 52.98 12.83
C GLY A 2 58.44 53.03 11.60
N SER A 3 58.07 51.86 11.09
CA SER A 3 57.27 51.72 9.87
C SER A 3 55.85 52.18 10.15
N SER A 4 55.31 53.11 9.35
CA SER A 4 53.88 53.36 9.29
C SER A 4 53.38 52.83 7.95
N GLY A 5 53.08 51.53 7.92
CA GLY A 5 52.44 50.88 6.79
C GLY A 5 50.96 51.25 6.79
N TYR A 6 50.56 52.09 5.85
CA TYR A 6 49.14 52.31 5.56
C TYR A 6 48.61 51.03 4.89
N LEU A 7 47.92 50.20 5.66
CA LEU A 7 47.11 49.11 5.15
C LEU A 7 45.94 49.72 4.38
N ILE A 8 46.04 49.71 3.06
CA ILE A 8 44.92 50.01 2.18
C ILE A 8 43.99 48.79 2.27
N GLU A 9 42.88 48.92 2.99
CA GLU A 9 41.78 47.97 2.89
C GLU A 9 41.27 47.96 1.44
N PRO A 10 41.22 46.80 0.76
CA PRO A 10 40.58 46.71 -0.54
C PRO A 10 39.06 46.78 -0.36
N GLY A 11 38.54 47.99 -0.14
CA GLY A 11 37.12 48.28 -0.23
C GLY A 11 36.72 48.38 -1.69
N PHE A 12 35.89 47.45 -2.17
CA PHE A 12 35.24 47.59 -3.47
C PHE A 12 34.20 48.72 -3.39
N TYR A 13 34.58 49.93 -3.80
CA TYR A 13 33.64 51.05 -3.93
C TYR A 13 32.84 50.90 -5.22
N LEU A 14 31.67 50.27 -5.13
CA LEU A 14 30.69 50.29 -6.21
C LEU A 14 30.11 51.70 -6.32
N THR A 15 30.03 52.24 -7.54
CA THR A 15 29.31 53.50 -7.77
C THR A 15 27.83 53.30 -7.42
N SER A 16 27.18 54.36 -6.90
CA SER A 16 25.77 54.30 -6.44
C SER A 16 24.82 53.69 -7.49
N LEU A 17 25.06 53.96 -8.77
CA LEU A 17 24.31 53.39 -9.89
C LEU A 17 24.46 51.87 -10.00
N ALA A 18 25.68 51.34 -9.88
CA ALA A 18 25.94 49.91 -10.00
C ALA A 18 25.30 49.12 -8.84
N ALA A 19 25.29 49.69 -7.64
CA ALA A 19 24.66 49.08 -6.47
C ALA A 19 23.13 48.95 -6.65
N ILE A 20 22.50 49.99 -7.21
CA ILE A 20 21.06 49.98 -7.50
C ILE A 20 20.71 48.92 -8.55
N ILE A 21 21.50 48.83 -9.63
CA ILE A 21 21.28 47.82 -10.69
C ILE A 21 21.41 46.40 -10.13
N PHE A 22 22.42 46.15 -9.30
CA PHE A 22 22.63 44.84 -8.69
C PHE A 22 21.47 44.43 -7.78
N ILE A 23 21.01 45.34 -6.91
CA ILE A 23 19.87 45.09 -6.02
C ILE A 23 18.59 44.87 -6.83
N ALA A 24 18.34 45.70 -7.85
CA ALA A 24 17.18 45.55 -8.72
C ALA A 24 17.19 44.19 -9.43
N ALA A 25 18.34 43.76 -9.94
CA ALA A 25 18.48 42.45 -10.57
C ALA A 25 18.17 41.31 -9.57
N LEU A 26 18.73 41.34 -8.37
CA LEU A 26 18.46 40.34 -7.33
C LEU A 26 16.98 40.28 -6.95
N VAL A 27 16.33 41.43 -6.80
CA VAL A 27 14.89 41.50 -6.50
C VAL A 27 14.08 40.89 -7.64
N THR A 28 14.38 41.22 -8.90
CA THR A 28 13.65 40.65 -10.04
C THR A 28 13.82 39.13 -10.16
N VAL A 29 15.03 38.62 -9.97
CA VAL A 29 15.30 37.17 -9.98
C VAL A 29 14.59 36.48 -8.81
N GLY A 30 14.63 37.08 -7.63
CA GLY A 30 13.93 36.57 -6.45
C GLY A 30 12.42 36.48 -6.68
N VAL A 31 11.81 37.55 -7.22
CA VAL A 31 10.39 37.56 -7.57
C VAL A 31 10.08 36.48 -8.61
N LEU A 32 10.89 36.36 -9.67
CA LEU A 32 10.72 35.31 -10.68
C LEU A 32 10.76 33.91 -10.06
N PHE A 33 11.74 33.63 -9.21
CA PHE A 33 11.87 32.32 -8.57
C PHE A 33 10.66 32.01 -7.68
N ILE A 34 10.21 32.96 -6.87
CA ILE A 34 9.01 32.79 -6.04
C ILE A 34 7.77 32.56 -6.91
N THR A 35 7.59 33.30 -8.00
CA THR A 35 6.43 33.09 -8.89
C THR A 35 6.43 31.70 -9.51
N VAL A 36 7.59 31.18 -9.92
CA VAL A 36 7.73 29.82 -10.45
C VAL A 36 7.41 28.78 -9.39
N LEU A 37 7.92 28.95 -8.16
CA LEU A 37 7.63 28.03 -7.07
C LEU A 37 6.15 27.99 -6.72
N VAL A 38 5.49 29.15 -6.65
CA VAL A 38 4.06 29.24 -6.38
C VAL A 38 3.25 28.61 -7.52
N ALA A 39 3.59 28.92 -8.79
CA ALA A 39 2.92 28.33 -9.94
C ALA A 39 3.06 26.80 -9.96
N LEU A 40 4.26 26.28 -9.68
CA LEU A 40 4.52 24.85 -9.60
C LEU A 40 3.72 24.20 -8.46
N ALA A 41 3.71 24.81 -7.27
CA ALA A 41 2.95 24.32 -6.13
C ALA A 41 1.45 24.25 -6.43
N VAL A 42 0.88 25.29 -7.05
CA VAL A 42 -0.54 25.32 -7.45
C VAL A 42 -0.84 24.28 -8.52
N MET A 43 0.05 24.07 -9.50
CA MET A 43 -0.13 23.05 -10.54
C MET A 43 -0.08 21.63 -9.94
N LEU A 44 0.85 21.37 -9.02
CA LEU A 44 0.94 20.10 -8.31
C LEU A 44 -0.31 19.86 -7.46
N GLN A 45 -0.74 20.86 -6.69
CA GLN A 45 -1.95 20.79 -5.88
C GLN A 45 -3.21 20.58 -6.74
N SER A 46 -3.28 21.20 -7.92
CA SER A 46 -4.39 21.02 -8.87
C SER A 46 -4.42 19.60 -9.45
N CYS A 47 -3.25 19.05 -9.82
CA CYS A 47 -3.12 17.67 -10.28
C CYS A 47 -3.50 16.67 -9.19
N GLU A 48 -3.04 16.87 -7.96
CA GLU A 48 -3.37 16.03 -6.81
C GLU A 48 -4.87 16.09 -6.50
N ASN A 49 -5.45 17.29 -6.38
CA ASN A 49 -6.86 17.46 -6.07
C ASN A 49 -7.78 16.88 -7.17
N ARG A 50 -7.37 16.95 -8.43
CA ARG A 50 -8.10 16.35 -9.55
C ARG A 50 -8.00 14.82 -9.58
N ASN A 51 -6.91 14.25 -9.09
CA ASN A 51 -6.63 12.82 -9.14
C ASN A 51 -6.76 12.10 -7.80
N ALA A 52 -7.11 12.80 -6.72
CA ALA A 52 -7.16 12.26 -5.36
C ALA A 52 -7.98 10.95 -5.29
N GLY A 53 -9.17 10.93 -5.89
CA GLY A 53 -10.00 9.71 -5.94
C GLY A 53 -9.41 8.57 -6.79
N VAL A 54 -8.61 8.88 -7.81
CA VAL A 54 -7.93 7.86 -8.64
C VAL A 54 -6.75 7.24 -7.89
N ILE A 55 -6.04 8.03 -7.09
CA ILE A 55 -4.92 7.57 -6.28
C ILE A 55 -5.43 6.68 -5.14
N GLU A 56 -6.52 7.05 -4.47
CA GLU A 56 -7.16 6.22 -3.45
C GLU A 56 -7.70 4.90 -4.01
N LEU A 57 -8.34 4.93 -5.18
CA LEU A 57 -8.82 3.71 -5.84
C LEU A 57 -7.66 2.78 -6.19
N ARG A 58 -6.57 3.31 -6.75
CA ARG A 58 -5.39 2.51 -7.11
C ARG A 58 -4.75 1.88 -5.87
N LYS A 59 -4.61 2.63 -4.78
CA LYS A 59 -4.13 2.10 -3.51
C LYS A 59 -5.02 0.97 -3.00
N THR A 60 -6.34 1.13 -3.11
CA THR A 60 -7.30 0.09 -2.69
C THR A 60 -7.17 -1.18 -3.53
N ILE A 61 -6.95 -1.05 -4.84
CA ILE A 61 -6.70 -2.18 -5.75
C ILE A 61 -5.37 -2.87 -5.41
N ASP A 62 -4.30 -2.10 -5.22
CA ASP A 62 -2.98 -2.63 -4.86
C ASP A 62 -3.03 -3.39 -3.52
N ASP A 63 -3.74 -2.84 -2.53
CA ASP A 63 -3.97 -3.49 -1.23
C ASP A 63 -4.77 -4.80 -1.41
N PHE A 64 -5.78 -4.80 -2.27
CA PHE A 64 -6.61 -5.98 -2.56
C PHE A 64 -5.83 -7.10 -3.26
N ASP A 65 -4.99 -6.74 -4.22
CA ASP A 65 -4.13 -7.67 -4.95
C ASP A 65 -3.06 -8.28 -4.04
N TYR A 66 -2.46 -7.45 -3.16
CA TYR A 66 -1.56 -7.94 -2.12
C TYR A 66 -2.25 -8.96 -1.21
N CYS A 67 -3.45 -8.64 -0.73
CA CYS A 67 -4.20 -9.51 0.18
C CYS A 67 -4.64 -10.81 -0.45
N LYS A 68 -4.98 -10.79 -1.74
CA LYS A 68 -5.24 -12.00 -2.52
C LYS A 68 -4.01 -12.88 -2.63
N ALA A 69 -2.85 -12.30 -2.96
CA ALA A 69 -1.59 -13.04 -3.04
C ALA A 69 -1.16 -13.61 -1.69
N PHE A 70 -1.34 -12.83 -0.62
CA PHE A 70 -1.09 -13.27 0.75
C PHE A 70 -1.99 -14.45 1.14
N ALA A 71 -3.30 -14.37 0.92
CA ALA A 71 -4.24 -15.45 1.22
C ALA A 71 -3.86 -16.74 0.49
N LEU A 72 -3.53 -16.65 -0.81
CA LEU A 72 -3.05 -17.80 -1.58
C LEU A 72 -1.75 -18.37 -1.00
N HIS A 73 -0.82 -17.52 -0.60
CA HIS A 73 0.45 -17.96 -0.03
C HIS A 73 0.26 -18.74 1.27
N VAL A 74 -0.64 -18.28 2.13
CA VAL A 74 -0.97 -18.96 3.40
C VAL A 74 -1.58 -20.34 3.13
N GLU A 75 -2.55 -20.41 2.21
CA GLU A 75 -3.24 -21.65 1.85
C GLU A 75 -2.27 -22.72 1.32
N VAL A 76 -1.37 -22.35 0.40
CA VAL A 76 -0.51 -23.34 -0.25
C VAL A 76 0.75 -23.70 0.54
N ASN A 77 1.16 -22.86 1.50
CA ASN A 77 2.37 -23.10 2.30
C ASN A 77 2.08 -23.50 3.75
N ASN A 78 0.82 -23.60 4.15
CA ASN A 78 0.41 -23.88 5.54
C ASN A 78 1.16 -22.98 6.54
N LEU A 79 1.24 -21.68 6.22
CA LEU A 79 1.99 -20.73 7.03
C LEU A 79 1.22 -20.50 8.34
N GLU A 80 1.79 -20.91 9.48
CA GLU A 80 1.26 -20.52 10.78
C GLU A 80 1.36 -18.99 10.92
N LEU A 81 0.20 -18.34 11.00
CA LEU A 81 0.13 -16.89 11.13
C LEU A 81 0.12 -16.51 12.61
N ASP A 82 1.25 -16.04 13.10
CA ASP A 82 1.30 -15.32 14.39
C ASP A 82 0.46 -14.03 14.31
N GLU A 83 0.38 -13.38 13.13
CA GLU A 83 -0.38 -12.15 12.94
C GLU A 83 -0.93 -12.00 11.51
N PHE A 84 -2.24 -11.72 11.38
CA PHE A 84 -2.90 -11.47 10.10
C PHE A 84 -2.77 -9.99 9.69
N PRO A 85 -2.33 -9.66 8.45
CA PRO A 85 -2.16 -8.27 8.02
C PRO A 85 -3.46 -7.47 8.13
N THR A 86 -3.45 -6.40 8.91
CA THR A 86 -4.64 -5.56 9.16
C THR A 86 -5.18 -4.92 7.88
N ILE A 87 -4.32 -4.64 6.91
CA ILE A 87 -4.69 -4.14 5.58
C ILE A 87 -5.62 -5.10 4.82
N CYS A 88 -5.55 -6.41 5.13
CA CYS A 88 -6.33 -7.45 4.49
C CYS A 88 -7.67 -7.74 5.17
N LYS A 89 -7.99 -7.06 6.28
CA LYS A 89 -9.25 -7.26 6.99
C LYS A 89 -10.46 -7.00 6.10
N THR A 90 -10.44 -5.91 5.33
CA THR A 90 -11.52 -5.58 4.40
C THR A 90 -11.64 -6.60 3.26
N TYR A 91 -10.50 -7.05 2.72
CA TYR A 91 -10.45 -8.11 1.71
C TYR A 91 -11.07 -9.40 2.25
N ALA A 92 -10.70 -9.83 3.46
CA ALA A 92 -11.23 -11.04 4.08
C ALA A 92 -12.76 -10.95 4.25
N ILE A 93 -13.28 -9.83 4.77
CA ILE A 93 -14.73 -9.63 4.91
C ILE A 93 -15.43 -9.72 3.55
N TRP A 94 -14.88 -9.07 2.52
CA TRP A 94 -15.42 -9.13 1.16
C TRP A 94 -15.39 -10.56 0.61
N TYR A 95 -14.28 -11.28 0.80
CA TYR A 95 -14.09 -12.65 0.33
C TYR A 95 -15.14 -13.62 0.91
N PHE A 96 -15.47 -13.47 2.19
CA PHE A 96 -16.54 -14.24 2.83
C PHE A 96 -17.95 -13.75 2.46
N ARG A 97 -18.20 -12.44 2.45
CA ARG A 97 -19.55 -11.88 2.24
C ARG A 97 -20.03 -11.94 0.79
N GLU A 98 -19.14 -11.69 -0.17
CA GLU A 98 -19.49 -11.68 -1.59
C GLU A 98 -19.53 -13.09 -2.21
N GLY A 99 -19.35 -14.13 -1.38
CA GLY A 99 -19.55 -15.51 -1.79
C GLY A 99 -18.37 -16.15 -2.52
N GLN A 100 -17.20 -15.49 -2.59
CA GLN A 100 -15.99 -16.12 -3.16
C GLN A 100 -15.56 -17.33 -2.34
N TYR A 101 -15.57 -17.21 -1.01
CA TYR A 101 -15.31 -18.35 -0.13
C TYR A 101 -16.21 -19.57 -0.45
N LEU A 102 -17.52 -19.34 -0.60
CA LEU A 102 -18.48 -20.40 -0.91
C LEU A 102 -18.23 -21.01 -2.29
N ARG A 103 -17.83 -20.19 -3.27
CA ARG A 103 -17.48 -20.65 -4.60
C ARG A 103 -16.26 -21.55 -4.58
N ASP A 104 -15.22 -21.15 -3.87
CA ASP A 104 -13.97 -21.91 -3.76
C ASP A 104 -14.20 -23.21 -2.98
N LEU A 105 -14.99 -23.18 -1.91
CA LEU A 105 -15.43 -24.38 -1.18
C LEU A 105 -16.20 -25.36 -2.08
N ASN A 106 -17.15 -24.87 -2.88
CA ASN A 106 -17.91 -25.71 -3.81
C ASN A 106 -17.00 -26.36 -4.86
N LEU A 107 -15.98 -25.65 -5.35
CA LEU A 107 -15.01 -26.20 -6.28
C LEU A 107 -14.17 -27.31 -5.62
N THR A 108 -13.69 -27.09 -4.39
CA THR A 108 -12.95 -28.09 -3.62
C THR A 108 -13.78 -29.35 -3.39
N MET A 109 -15.06 -29.20 -2.99
CA MET A 109 -15.97 -30.33 -2.83
C MET A 109 -16.17 -31.09 -4.14
N LEU A 110 -16.37 -30.38 -5.25
CA LEU A 110 -16.57 -31.01 -6.56
C LEU A 110 -15.34 -31.82 -7.00
N VAL A 111 -14.13 -31.29 -6.77
CA VAL A 111 -12.88 -32.01 -7.06
C VAL A 111 -12.74 -33.25 -6.17
N ALA A 112 -13.00 -33.11 -4.86
CA ALA A 112 -12.92 -34.22 -3.92
C ALA A 112 -13.91 -35.34 -4.28
N GLU A 113 -15.17 -35.00 -4.53
CA GLU A 113 -16.17 -35.98 -4.98
C GLU A 113 -15.78 -36.63 -6.31
N SER A 114 -15.26 -35.86 -7.26
CA SER A 114 -14.80 -36.39 -8.54
C SER A 114 -13.65 -37.38 -8.37
N TYR A 115 -12.78 -37.14 -7.41
CA TYR A 115 -11.69 -38.05 -7.08
C TYR A 115 -12.25 -39.35 -6.46
N PHE A 116 -13.10 -39.23 -5.44
CA PHE A 116 -13.67 -40.40 -4.75
C PHE A 116 -14.56 -41.28 -5.65
N ARG A 117 -15.30 -40.70 -6.60
CA ARG A 117 -16.09 -41.46 -7.58
C ARG A 117 -15.25 -42.39 -8.46
N ASN A 118 -13.96 -42.10 -8.64
CA ASN A 118 -13.06 -42.88 -9.47
C ASN A 118 -12.20 -43.87 -8.67
N LEU A 119 -12.34 -43.90 -7.34
CA LEU A 119 -11.65 -44.86 -6.49
C LEU A 119 -12.49 -46.14 -6.35
N ALA A 120 -11.82 -47.29 -6.46
CA ALA A 120 -12.40 -48.59 -6.14
C ALA A 120 -11.89 -48.99 -4.75
N PRO A 121 -12.75 -49.00 -3.71
CA PRO A 121 -12.37 -49.46 -2.39
C PRO A 121 -12.04 -50.96 -2.38
N GLU A 122 -11.24 -51.39 -1.42
CA GLU A 122 -10.99 -52.83 -1.19
C GLU A 122 -12.21 -53.46 -0.49
N ASP A 123 -12.48 -54.74 -0.75
CA ASP A 123 -13.62 -55.47 -0.17
C ASP A 123 -13.36 -55.92 1.28
N ASP A 124 -12.53 -55.17 2.02
CA ASP A 124 -12.19 -55.41 3.42
C ASP A 124 -12.97 -54.51 4.39
N GLY A 125 -13.63 -53.47 3.87
CA GLY A 125 -14.43 -52.52 4.63
C GLY A 125 -13.59 -51.57 5.51
N LEU A 126 -12.30 -51.41 5.22
CA LEU A 126 -11.38 -50.57 6.01
C LEU A 126 -11.15 -49.18 5.41
N ASP A 127 -11.68 -48.89 4.22
CA ASP A 127 -11.56 -47.60 3.56
C ASP A 127 -12.28 -46.47 4.33
N VAL A 128 -11.53 -45.42 4.67
CA VAL A 128 -12.04 -44.27 5.43
C VAL A 128 -11.60 -42.94 4.81
N ILE A 129 -12.47 -41.93 4.91
CA ILE A 129 -12.14 -40.54 4.56
C ILE A 129 -12.06 -39.76 5.86
N LEU A 130 -10.89 -39.19 6.14
CA LEU A 130 -10.69 -38.28 7.26
C LEU A 130 -10.91 -36.85 6.77
N ILE A 131 -11.79 -36.11 7.46
CA ILE A 131 -12.13 -34.72 7.15
C ILE A 131 -12.00 -33.92 8.44
N ASP A 132 -11.24 -32.83 8.40
CA ASP A 132 -11.19 -31.86 9.49
C ASP A 132 -12.49 -31.06 9.53
N ILE A 133 -13.05 -30.78 10.71
CA ILE A 133 -14.38 -30.16 10.85
C ILE A 133 -14.26 -28.67 11.20
N ASP A 134 -13.18 -28.28 11.84
CA ASP A 134 -12.98 -26.90 12.26
C ASP A 134 -12.89 -25.99 11.02
N ASP A 135 -13.48 -24.80 11.12
CA ASP A 135 -13.55 -23.78 10.05
C ASP A 135 -14.29 -24.18 8.74
N MET A 136 -14.79 -25.41 8.59
CA MET A 136 -15.60 -25.84 7.43
C MET A 136 -17.05 -25.34 7.47
N PHE A 137 -17.62 -25.17 8.67
CA PHE A 137 -18.99 -24.73 8.84
C PHE A 137 -19.06 -23.27 9.32
N PRO A 138 -19.95 -22.43 8.76
CA PRO A 138 -20.09 -21.03 9.15
C PRO A 138 -20.63 -20.81 10.58
N SER A 139 -20.86 -21.89 11.34
CA SER A 139 -21.52 -21.87 12.64
C SER A 139 -20.62 -22.38 13.76
N ASN A 140 -19.53 -21.66 14.05
CA ASN A 140 -19.02 -21.66 15.43
C ASN A 140 -19.28 -20.28 16.06
N PRO A 141 -20.36 -20.12 16.86
CA PRO A 141 -20.65 -18.86 17.55
C PRO A 141 -19.61 -18.53 18.65
N HIS A 142 -18.71 -19.46 18.98
CA HIS A 142 -17.67 -19.28 20.00
C HIS A 142 -16.28 -18.95 19.46
N HIS A 143 -16.07 -18.98 18.14
CA HIS A 143 -14.88 -18.38 17.57
C HIS A 143 -15.13 -16.90 17.35
N THR A 144 -14.68 -16.10 18.32
CA THR A 144 -14.42 -14.70 18.06
C THR A 144 -13.32 -14.67 17.01
N HIS A 145 -13.69 -14.58 15.73
CA HIS A 145 -12.71 -14.41 14.66
C HIS A 145 -11.77 -13.27 15.09
N PRO A 146 -10.43 -13.46 15.03
CA PRO A 146 -9.48 -12.39 15.33
C PRO A 146 -9.74 -11.12 14.49
N LEU A 147 -10.42 -11.27 13.35
CA LEU A 147 -10.87 -10.18 12.49
C LEU A 147 -12.07 -9.36 13.03
N LEU A 148 -12.77 -9.84 14.06
CA LEU A 148 -13.90 -9.15 14.71
C LEU A 148 -13.51 -8.44 16.02
N LEU A 149 -12.29 -8.66 16.52
CA LEU A 149 -11.74 -7.91 17.65
C LEU A 149 -10.83 -6.79 17.13
N ARG A 150 -11.38 -5.57 17.17
CA ARG A 150 -10.76 -4.25 16.95
C ARG A 150 -11.04 -3.56 15.62
#